data_AF-A0A6S7IHF7-F1
#
_entry.id   AF-A0A6S7IHF7-F1
#
_cell.length_a   1.000
_cell.length_b   1.000
_cell.length_c   1.000
_cell.angle_alpha   90.00
_cell.angle_beta   90.00
_cell.angle_gamma   90.00
#
_symmetry.space_group_name_H-M   'P 1'
#
loop_
_entity.id
_entity.type
_entity.pdbx_description
1 polymer ?
#
loop_
_entity_poly.entity_id
_entity_poly.type
_entity_poly.pdbx_seq_one_letter_code
_entity_poly.pdbx_strand_id
1 'polypeptide(L)'
;MENLEELQLKVEELLYKNDVDVLLNAAEKLKYEKIEELKEKSRVNEKEGELSKLQQEYEQLKSQQEKQLLEMQAKIDKLEIGVNDKSAKVKVNSSENASVIEVPSSTRALLRRDFKISGHIGEPGQAEKLTYISLNHQIESGLKRKYTEDEIVDAVIRAISPHTSLRSYIETMPELGLPQLRKILRIHYCEKIASELYQQLTTMCQKPKESVQQFLLRIMDARNKVVFASKEADTDFNYGSQLIQNTFLKALETGIRDEYLTTSLRPILRKDGVSDE
;
A
#
# COMPACT_ATOMS: atom_id res chain seq x y z
N MET A 1 -25.33 -23.62 19.68
CA MET A 1 -24.12 -22.90 20.13
C MET A 1 -23.16 -23.99 20.58
N GLU A 2 -21.99 -24.12 19.95
CA GLU A 2 -20.93 -25.01 20.48
C GLU A 2 -20.51 -24.48 21.86
N ASN A 3 -20.10 -25.37 22.77
CA ASN A 3 -19.65 -24.96 24.10
C ASN A 3 -18.26 -24.28 24.00
N LEU A 4 -17.94 -23.36 24.91
CA LEU A 4 -16.64 -22.68 24.92
C LEU A 4 -15.49 -23.67 25.14
N GLU A 5 -15.70 -24.63 26.05
CA GLU A 5 -14.76 -25.74 26.34
C GLU A 5 -14.56 -26.65 25.12
N GLU A 6 -15.63 -26.87 24.35
CA GLU A 6 -15.65 -27.69 23.12
C GLU A 6 -14.90 -26.97 21.97
N LEU A 7 -14.96 -25.64 21.90
CA LEU A 7 -14.10 -24.83 21.04
C LEU A 7 -12.64 -24.88 21.48
N GLN A 8 -12.35 -24.76 22.78
CA GLN A 8 -10.98 -24.81 23.30
C GLN A 8 -10.30 -26.15 23.02
N LEU A 9 -10.97 -27.27 23.30
CA LEU A 9 -10.45 -28.61 23.03
C LEU A 9 -10.12 -28.82 21.54
N LYS A 10 -10.97 -28.28 20.66
CA LYS A 10 -10.83 -28.34 19.19
C LYS A 10 -9.68 -27.46 18.69
N VAL A 11 -9.39 -26.34 19.37
CA VAL A 11 -8.20 -25.51 19.12
C VAL A 11 -6.93 -26.21 19.62
N GLU A 12 -6.93 -26.80 20.81
CA GLU A 12 -5.78 -27.56 21.33
C GLU A 12 -5.47 -28.79 20.46
N GLU A 13 -6.49 -29.53 20.00
CA GLU A 13 -6.33 -30.65 19.09
C GLU A 13 -5.76 -30.23 17.72
N LEU A 14 -6.15 -29.06 17.21
CA LEU A 14 -5.57 -28.50 15.99
C LEU A 14 -4.13 -28.00 16.20
N LEU A 15 -3.82 -27.38 17.35
CA LEU A 15 -2.46 -26.94 17.70
C LEU A 15 -1.49 -28.13 17.87
N TYR A 16 -1.97 -29.28 18.37
CA TYR A 16 -1.13 -30.46 18.58
C TYR A 16 -0.93 -31.32 17.31
N LYS A 17 -1.80 -31.18 16.30
CA LYS A 17 -1.79 -32.03 15.08
C LYS A 17 -1.17 -31.38 13.84
N ASN A 18 -0.82 -30.10 13.88
CA ASN A 18 -0.36 -29.35 12.72
C ASN A 18 0.98 -28.65 13.00
N ASP A 19 1.90 -28.70 12.05
CA ASP A 19 3.13 -27.92 12.10
C ASP A 19 2.85 -26.41 12.16
N VAL A 20 3.80 -25.67 12.74
CA VAL A 20 3.71 -24.21 12.94
C VAL A 20 3.41 -23.46 11.63
N ASP A 21 3.97 -23.91 10.50
CA ASP A 21 3.70 -23.32 9.18
C ASP A 21 2.24 -23.52 8.72
N VAL A 22 1.63 -24.66 9.04
CA VAL A 22 0.21 -24.94 8.72
C VAL A 22 -0.70 -24.05 9.58
N LEU A 23 -0.35 -23.88 10.85
CA LEU A 23 -1.07 -23.01 11.79
C LEU A 23 -0.95 -21.52 11.40
N LEU A 24 0.23 -21.06 10.95
CA LEU A 24 0.41 -19.71 10.41
C LEU A 24 -0.44 -19.50 9.15
N ASN A 25 -0.36 -20.41 8.16
CA ASN A 25 -1.14 -20.31 6.93
C ASN A 25 -2.66 -20.28 7.22
N ALA A 26 -3.15 -21.06 8.19
CA ALA A 26 -4.54 -21.02 8.63
C ALA A 26 -4.91 -19.67 9.29
N ALA A 27 -4.05 -19.15 10.17
CA ALA A 27 -4.26 -17.86 10.84
C ALA A 27 -4.22 -16.67 9.86
N GLU A 28 -3.31 -16.68 8.89
CA GLU A 28 -3.25 -15.68 7.83
C GLU A 28 -4.49 -15.72 6.95
N LYS A 29 -4.92 -16.92 6.52
CA LYS A 29 -6.16 -17.08 5.74
C LYS A 29 -7.37 -16.50 6.47
N LEU A 30 -7.56 -16.84 7.76
CA LEU A 30 -8.64 -16.30 8.58
C LEU A 30 -8.54 -14.78 8.76
N LYS A 31 -7.32 -14.23 8.90
CA LYS A 31 -7.06 -12.78 8.96
C LYS A 31 -7.46 -12.10 7.65
N TYR A 32 -7.12 -12.65 6.49
CA TYR A 32 -7.53 -12.13 5.18
C TYR A 32 -9.05 -12.20 4.98
N GLU A 33 -9.67 -13.34 5.25
CA GLU A 33 -11.13 -13.52 5.15
C GLU A 33 -11.88 -12.53 6.05
N LYS A 34 -11.42 -12.32 7.30
CA LYS A 34 -12.03 -11.34 8.21
C LYS A 34 -11.82 -9.89 7.76
N ILE A 35 -10.67 -9.57 7.17
CA ILE A 35 -10.39 -8.24 6.61
C ILE A 35 -11.28 -7.94 5.41
N GLU A 36 -11.53 -8.90 4.51
CA GLU A 36 -12.46 -8.70 3.39
C GLU A 36 -13.93 -8.64 3.85
N GLU A 37 -14.34 -9.45 4.83
CA GLU A 37 -15.67 -9.36 5.44
C GLU A 37 -15.93 -7.97 6.05
N LEU A 38 -14.93 -7.39 6.74
CA LEU A 38 -15.01 -6.05 7.30
C LEU A 38 -14.99 -4.95 6.23
N LYS A 39 -14.19 -5.11 5.17
CA LYS A 39 -14.17 -4.18 4.02
C LYS A 39 -15.50 -4.14 3.28
N GLU A 40 -16.12 -5.29 2.98
CA GLU A 40 -17.40 -5.26 2.28
C GLU A 40 -18.52 -4.76 3.20
N LYS A 41 -18.48 -5.05 4.51
CA LYS A 41 -19.38 -4.41 5.48
C LYS A 41 -19.22 -2.88 5.52
N SER A 42 -17.99 -2.35 5.51
CA SER A 42 -17.81 -0.89 5.43
C SER A 42 -18.29 -0.32 4.10
N ARG A 43 -18.07 -1.01 2.98
CA ARG A 43 -18.54 -0.59 1.65
C ARG A 43 -20.06 -0.66 1.51
N VAL A 44 -20.73 -1.59 2.19
CA VAL A 44 -22.20 -1.63 2.28
C VAL A 44 -22.70 -0.44 3.10
N ASN A 45 -22.14 -0.20 4.29
CA ASN A 45 -22.52 0.95 5.12
C ASN A 45 -22.28 2.31 4.41
N GLU A 46 -21.20 2.44 3.65
CA GLU A 46 -20.93 3.62 2.81
C GLU A 46 -22.00 3.79 1.72
N LYS A 47 -22.33 2.71 0.97
CA LYS A 47 -23.38 2.72 -0.07
C LYS A 47 -24.76 3.03 0.52
N GLU A 48 -25.10 2.49 1.69
CA GLU A 48 -26.37 2.78 2.37
C GLU A 48 -26.44 4.25 2.82
N GLY A 49 -25.32 4.79 3.33
CA GLY A 49 -25.19 6.21 3.67
C GLY A 49 -25.26 7.15 2.44
N GLU A 50 -24.72 6.75 1.30
CA GLU A 50 -24.86 7.48 0.03
C GLU A 50 -26.28 7.37 -0.55
N LEU A 51 -26.88 6.18 -0.51
CA LEU A 51 -28.26 5.95 -0.97
C LEU A 51 -29.29 6.72 -0.13
N SER A 52 -29.12 6.75 1.19
CA SER A 52 -29.97 7.52 2.11
C SER A 52 -29.89 9.02 1.83
N LYS A 53 -28.68 9.56 1.59
CA LYS A 53 -28.49 10.95 1.17
C LYS A 53 -29.12 11.23 -0.19
N LEU A 54 -28.94 10.34 -1.17
CA LEU A 54 -29.51 10.51 -2.51
C LEU A 54 -31.05 10.44 -2.50
N GLN A 55 -31.64 9.60 -1.64
CA GLN A 55 -33.09 9.59 -1.39
C GLN A 55 -33.55 10.91 -0.73
N GLN A 56 -32.80 11.42 0.25
CA GLN A 56 -33.12 12.69 0.89
C GLN A 56 -32.99 13.87 -0.08
N GLU A 57 -31.97 13.88 -0.93
CA GLU A 57 -31.77 14.86 -2.00
C GLU A 57 -32.87 14.76 -3.06
N TYR A 58 -33.27 13.56 -3.47
CA TYR A 58 -34.38 13.35 -4.40
C TYR A 58 -35.71 13.86 -3.86
N GLU A 59 -36.04 13.59 -2.59
CA GLU A 59 -37.28 14.08 -1.95
C GLU A 59 -37.24 15.60 -1.73
N GLN A 60 -36.06 16.17 -1.41
CA GLN A 60 -35.87 17.62 -1.37
C GLN A 60 -36.04 18.27 -2.75
N LEU A 61 -35.41 17.72 -3.79
CA LEU A 61 -35.47 18.23 -5.16
C LEU A 61 -36.89 18.11 -5.74
N LYS A 62 -37.59 17.02 -5.45
CA LYS A 62 -39.02 16.84 -5.78
C LYS A 62 -39.90 17.85 -5.05
N SER A 63 -39.73 18.04 -3.73
CA SER A 63 -40.47 19.07 -2.99
C SER A 63 -40.15 20.49 -3.48
N GLN A 64 -38.90 20.74 -3.90
CA GLN A 64 -38.49 21.99 -4.53
C GLN A 64 -39.12 22.14 -5.92
N GLN A 65 -39.21 21.09 -6.71
CA GLN A 65 -39.85 21.09 -8.03
C GLN A 65 -41.36 21.31 -7.91
N GLU A 66 -42.05 20.66 -6.97
CA GLU A 66 -43.47 20.90 -6.66
C GLU A 66 -43.71 22.36 -6.25
N LYS A 67 -42.86 22.92 -5.37
CA LYS A 67 -42.89 24.34 -5.00
C LYS A 67 -42.61 25.25 -6.18
N GLN A 68 -41.63 24.92 -7.03
CA GLN A 68 -41.33 25.68 -8.25
C GLN A 68 -42.46 25.57 -9.28
N LEU A 69 -43.22 24.48 -9.33
CA LEU A 69 -44.39 24.35 -10.22
C LEU A 69 -45.53 25.26 -9.73
N LEU A 70 -45.79 25.26 -8.42
CA LEU A 70 -46.76 26.16 -7.78
C LEU A 70 -46.34 27.63 -7.91
N GLU A 71 -45.06 27.93 -7.73
CA GLU A 71 -44.49 29.28 -7.84
C GLU A 71 -44.37 29.74 -9.31
N MET A 72 -44.09 28.85 -10.26
CA MET A 72 -44.18 29.14 -11.69
C MET A 72 -45.61 29.44 -12.10
N GLN A 73 -46.60 28.69 -11.62
CA GLN A 73 -48.00 29.00 -11.88
C GLN A 73 -48.36 30.41 -11.34
N ALA A 74 -47.91 30.74 -10.13
CA ALA A 74 -48.10 32.07 -9.53
C ALA A 74 -47.21 33.20 -10.12
N LYS A 75 -46.23 32.85 -10.98
CA LYS A 75 -45.36 33.80 -11.72
C LYS A 75 -45.77 33.96 -13.19
N ILE A 76 -46.40 32.96 -13.79
CA ILE A 76 -47.12 33.08 -15.07
C ILE A 76 -48.20 34.17 -14.96
N ASP A 77 -48.84 34.27 -13.79
CA ASP A 77 -49.79 35.34 -13.45
C ASP A 77 -49.13 36.71 -13.15
N LYS A 78 -47.77 36.80 -13.11
CA LYS A 78 -47.04 37.96 -12.57
C LYS A 78 -45.72 38.28 -13.28
N LEU A 79 -45.86 38.94 -14.44
CA LEU A 79 -44.84 39.76 -15.12
C LEU A 79 -43.70 38.94 -15.77
N GLU A 80 -43.30 39.18 -17.02
CA GLU A 80 -42.82 40.41 -17.67
C GLU A 80 -41.46 40.95 -17.13
N ILE A 81 -40.42 40.78 -17.97
CA ILE A 81 -39.21 41.64 -18.13
C ILE A 81 -38.05 41.53 -17.10
N GLY A 82 -36.83 41.30 -17.61
CA GLY A 82 -35.52 41.77 -17.06
C GLY A 82 -34.93 40.99 -15.86
N VAL A 83 -33.81 40.22 -15.88
CA VAL A 83 -32.54 40.13 -16.65
C VAL A 83 -31.37 41.03 -16.15
N ASN A 84 -30.21 40.40 -15.89
CA ASN A 84 -28.82 40.93 -15.82
C ASN A 84 -28.31 41.65 -14.53
N ASP A 85 -27.00 41.62 -14.14
CA ASP A 85 -25.78 40.87 -14.60
C ASP A 85 -24.56 41.00 -13.63
N LYS A 86 -23.46 40.23 -13.90
CA LYS A 86 -22.01 40.41 -13.52
C LYS A 86 -21.60 40.33 -12.01
N SER A 87 -20.52 39.67 -11.55
CA SER A 87 -19.07 39.50 -11.95
C SER A 87 -18.14 40.58 -11.32
N ALA A 88 -16.88 40.37 -10.87
CA ALA A 88 -15.81 39.42 -11.25
C ALA A 88 -14.76 39.19 -10.09
N LYS A 89 -13.98 38.08 -9.98
CA LYS A 89 -12.58 37.80 -10.49
C LYS A 89 -11.40 38.47 -9.72
N VAL A 90 -10.26 37.75 -9.50
CA VAL A 90 -8.82 38.13 -9.76
C VAL A 90 -7.72 37.47 -8.81
N LYS A 91 -6.81 36.62 -9.37
CA LYS A 91 -5.30 36.48 -9.22
C LYS A 91 -4.54 36.36 -7.84
N VAL A 92 -3.25 35.92 -7.70
CA VAL A 92 -2.30 34.97 -8.41
C VAL A 92 -0.92 34.82 -7.64
N ASN A 93 -0.19 33.67 -7.77
CA ASN A 93 1.27 33.40 -7.48
C ASN A 93 1.85 33.61 -6.03
N SER A 94 3.07 33.18 -5.60
CA SER A 94 4.11 32.11 -5.87
C SER A 94 5.23 32.23 -4.77
N SER A 95 6.38 31.53 -4.63
CA SER A 95 7.16 30.46 -5.33
C SER A 95 8.30 29.88 -4.41
N GLU A 96 8.95 28.76 -4.82
CA GLU A 96 10.37 28.30 -4.56
C GLU A 96 10.98 28.09 -3.13
N ASN A 97 12.14 27.43 -2.90
CA ASN A 97 12.71 26.12 -3.38
C ASN A 97 14.03 25.71 -2.63
N ALA A 98 14.69 24.63 -3.08
CA ALA A 98 16.11 24.22 -2.88
C ALA A 98 16.51 23.31 -1.67
N SER A 99 17.73 22.73 -1.70
CA SER A 99 18.03 21.42 -1.07
C SER A 99 19.52 20.98 -0.96
N VAL A 100 19.87 20.21 0.11
CA VAL A 100 20.83 19.04 0.15
C VAL A 100 22.36 19.26 0.06
N ILE A 101 23.17 18.40 0.74
CA ILE A 101 24.45 17.74 0.30
C ILE A 101 25.11 16.85 1.41
N GLU A 102 25.81 15.76 1.03
CA GLU A 102 26.64 14.85 1.87
C GLU A 102 28.09 14.68 1.31
N VAL A 103 29.06 14.18 2.11
CA VAL A 103 30.44 13.82 1.65
C VAL A 103 31.04 12.61 2.44
N PRO A 104 31.86 11.68 1.86
CA PRO A 104 32.13 10.37 2.47
C PRO A 104 33.61 9.92 2.74
N SER A 105 33.78 9.13 3.81
CA SER A 105 34.56 7.85 3.90
C SER A 105 35.94 7.63 3.26
N SER A 106 37.01 7.42 4.07
CA SER A 106 37.99 6.30 3.87
C SER A 106 38.95 6.02 5.05
N THR A 107 38.58 5.16 6.02
CA THR A 107 39.48 4.67 7.12
C THR A 107 39.09 3.27 7.68
N ARG A 108 38.21 2.53 7.01
CA ARG A 108 37.22 1.65 7.67
C ARG A 108 37.66 0.24 8.13
N ALA A 109 38.91 -0.19 7.94
CA ALA A 109 39.28 -1.60 8.16
C ALA A 109 39.45 -2.01 9.64
N LEU A 110 40.32 -1.31 10.38
CA LEU A 110 40.53 -1.51 11.83
C LEU A 110 39.62 -0.60 12.69
N LEU A 111 38.88 0.31 12.03
CA LEU A 111 37.85 1.16 12.62
C LEU A 111 36.46 0.72 12.12
N ARG A 112 36.26 -0.59 11.95
CA ARG A 112 35.00 -1.17 11.49
C ARG A 112 33.97 -1.05 12.60
N ARG A 113 33.16 0.00 12.53
CA ARG A 113 32.00 0.20 13.41
C ARG A 113 31.08 -1.02 13.31
N ASP A 114 30.59 -1.49 14.45
CA ASP A 114 29.55 -2.52 14.54
C ASP A 114 28.39 -2.20 13.60
N PHE A 115 27.81 -3.22 12.98
CA PHE A 115 26.61 -3.04 12.16
C PHE A 115 25.45 -2.60 13.04
N LYS A 116 24.74 -1.56 12.60
CA LYS A 116 23.64 -0.91 13.32
C LYS A 116 22.57 -0.53 12.31
N ILE A 117 21.34 -0.95 12.59
CA ILE A 117 20.15 -0.44 11.92
C ILE A 117 19.91 1.00 12.39
N SER A 118 19.61 1.88 11.44
CA SER A 118 19.15 3.24 11.67
C SER A 118 17.62 3.27 11.66
N GLY A 119 17.03 3.92 12.67
CA GLY A 119 15.59 3.88 12.95
C GLY A 119 15.22 2.73 13.89
N HIS A 120 13.94 2.67 14.27
CA HIS A 120 13.39 1.65 15.17
C HIS A 120 12.35 0.79 14.47
N ILE A 121 12.41 -0.52 14.68
CA ILE A 121 11.34 -1.45 14.33
C ILE A 121 10.29 -1.38 15.44
N GLY A 122 9.02 -1.29 15.08
CA GLY A 122 7.88 -1.18 16.00
C GLY A 122 6.62 -1.75 15.36
N GLU A 123 5.45 -1.42 15.90
CA GLU A 123 4.20 -1.97 15.38
C GLU A 123 3.87 -1.45 13.96
N PRO A 124 3.27 -2.28 13.08
CA PRO A 124 2.92 -1.88 11.73
C PRO A 124 2.01 -0.66 11.69
N GLY A 125 2.27 0.26 10.74
CA GLY A 125 1.49 1.48 10.55
C GLY A 125 1.88 2.67 11.43
N GLN A 126 2.85 2.53 12.35
CA GLN A 126 3.39 3.67 13.11
C GLN A 126 4.27 4.57 12.23
N ALA A 127 3.89 5.84 12.07
CA ALA A 127 4.48 6.77 11.09
C ALA A 127 5.97 7.11 11.31
N GLU A 128 6.50 6.91 12.52
CA GLU A 128 7.91 7.18 12.88
C GLU A 128 8.79 5.91 12.91
N LYS A 129 8.25 4.75 12.54
CA LYS A 129 8.98 3.47 12.56
C LYS A 129 9.57 3.13 11.19
N LEU A 130 10.63 2.33 11.22
CA LEU A 130 11.34 1.87 10.04
C LEU A 130 10.40 1.02 9.16
N THR A 131 10.38 1.22 7.84
CA THR A 131 9.60 0.39 6.91
C THR A 131 10.32 -0.89 6.53
N TYR A 132 9.60 -1.95 6.14
CA TYR A 132 10.19 -3.23 5.69
C TYR A 132 11.25 -3.03 4.60
N ILE A 133 10.92 -2.24 3.55
CA ILE A 133 11.84 -1.93 2.45
C ILE A 133 13.13 -1.26 2.96
N SER A 134 13.02 -0.31 3.90
CA SER A 134 14.18 0.39 4.46
C SER A 134 15.01 -0.50 5.39
N LEU A 135 14.37 -1.41 6.13
CA LEU A 135 15.04 -2.43 6.93
C LEU A 135 15.81 -3.42 6.04
N ASN A 136 15.18 -3.94 4.98
CA ASN A 136 15.79 -4.88 4.05
C ASN A 136 16.96 -4.22 3.30
N HIS A 137 16.82 -2.98 2.83
CA HIS A 137 17.94 -2.22 2.26
C HIS A 137 19.12 -2.06 3.22
N GLN A 138 18.89 -1.96 4.53
CA GLN A 138 19.97 -1.91 5.52
C GLN A 138 20.61 -3.29 5.73
N ILE A 139 19.83 -4.37 5.79
CA ILE A 139 20.30 -5.77 5.84
C ILE A 139 21.18 -6.08 4.61
N GLU A 140 20.70 -5.80 3.40
CA GLU A 140 21.46 -5.96 2.15
C GLU A 140 22.72 -5.09 2.11
N SER A 141 22.66 -3.87 2.65
CA SER A 141 23.82 -2.99 2.82
C SER A 141 24.83 -3.57 3.83
N GLY A 142 24.36 -4.32 4.84
CA GLY A 142 25.19 -5.10 5.77
C GLY A 142 25.94 -6.23 5.05
N LEU A 143 25.21 -7.09 4.34
CA LEU A 143 25.78 -8.20 3.55
C LEU A 143 26.78 -7.68 2.50
N LYS A 144 26.43 -6.62 1.77
CA LYS A 144 27.31 -5.97 0.78
C LYS A 144 28.57 -5.32 1.40
N ARG A 145 28.52 -4.97 2.69
CA ARG A 145 29.68 -4.52 3.50
C ARG A 145 30.39 -5.67 4.23
N LYS A 146 30.04 -6.93 3.89
CA LYS A 146 30.59 -8.17 4.42
C LYS A 146 30.44 -8.34 5.93
N TYR A 147 29.39 -7.81 6.55
CA TYR A 147 29.06 -8.16 7.93
C TYR A 147 28.56 -9.61 7.98
N THR A 148 28.83 -10.35 9.06
CA THR A 148 28.31 -11.71 9.20
C THR A 148 26.79 -11.68 9.36
N GLU A 149 26.13 -12.81 9.10
CA GLU A 149 24.69 -12.90 9.34
C GLU A 149 24.36 -12.66 10.82
N ASP A 150 25.20 -13.14 11.74
CA ASP A 150 25.08 -12.89 13.17
C ASP A 150 25.19 -11.38 13.49
N GLU A 151 26.23 -10.69 13.01
CA GLU A 151 26.38 -9.22 13.18
C GLU A 151 25.14 -8.45 12.71
N ILE A 152 24.42 -8.97 11.70
CA ILE A 152 23.22 -8.38 11.11
C ILE A 152 21.96 -8.72 11.93
N VAL A 153 21.72 -10.00 12.25
CA VAL A 153 20.62 -10.47 13.10
C VAL A 153 20.63 -9.73 14.43
N ASP A 154 21.78 -9.68 15.07
CA ASP A 154 22.03 -9.07 16.37
C ASP A 154 21.77 -7.54 16.35
N ALA A 155 22.06 -6.86 15.24
CA ALA A 155 21.74 -5.45 15.04
C ALA A 155 20.25 -5.19 14.76
N VAL A 156 19.55 -6.12 14.12
CA VAL A 156 18.10 -6.07 13.93
C VAL A 156 17.41 -6.24 15.28
N ILE A 157 17.79 -7.25 16.08
CA ILE A 157 17.24 -7.48 17.43
C ILE A 157 17.35 -6.23 18.29
N ARG A 158 18.53 -5.59 18.32
CA ARG A 158 18.78 -4.32 19.03
C ARG A 158 17.92 -3.14 18.54
N ALA A 159 17.42 -3.18 17.31
CA ALA A 159 16.58 -2.13 16.73
C ALA A 159 15.08 -2.37 16.89
N ILE A 160 14.67 -3.57 17.34
CA ILE A 160 13.28 -3.83 17.71
C ILE A 160 12.97 -3.15 19.04
N SER A 161 11.88 -2.38 19.06
CA SER A 161 11.41 -1.66 20.24
C SER A 161 11.26 -2.65 21.42
N PRO A 162 11.80 -2.34 22.61
CA PRO A 162 11.68 -3.21 23.78
C PRO A 162 10.20 -3.39 24.16
N HIS A 163 9.89 -4.52 24.79
CA HIS A 163 8.54 -4.90 25.22
C HIS A 163 7.53 -5.19 24.08
N THR A 164 7.98 -5.31 22.82
CA THR A 164 7.17 -5.86 21.73
C THR A 164 7.13 -7.39 21.79
N SER A 165 6.01 -8.00 21.38
CA SER A 165 5.88 -9.45 21.25
C SER A 165 6.87 -10.03 20.23
N LEU A 166 7.12 -9.30 19.14
CA LEU A 166 8.13 -9.61 18.13
C LEU A 166 9.51 -9.83 18.77
N ARG A 167 9.96 -8.91 19.63
CA ARG A 167 11.28 -9.02 20.27
C ARG A 167 11.32 -10.21 21.24
N SER A 168 10.32 -10.36 22.09
CA SER A 168 10.26 -11.48 23.04
C SER A 168 10.26 -12.84 22.33
N TYR A 169 9.55 -12.97 21.20
CA TYR A 169 9.56 -14.18 20.38
C TYR A 169 10.97 -14.45 19.81
N ILE A 170 11.54 -13.46 19.11
CA ILE A 170 12.86 -13.56 18.47
C ILE A 170 13.99 -13.85 19.49
N GLU A 171 13.97 -13.25 20.67
CA GLU A 171 14.98 -13.48 21.73
C GLU A 171 14.83 -14.86 22.41
N THR A 172 13.73 -15.59 22.20
CA THR A 172 13.56 -16.97 22.67
C THR A 172 13.89 -18.04 21.62
N MET A 173 14.19 -17.65 20.38
CA MET A 173 14.54 -18.61 19.32
C MET A 173 16.05 -18.95 19.37
N PRO A 174 16.44 -20.22 19.59
CA PRO A 174 17.84 -20.63 19.42
C PRO A 174 18.23 -20.59 17.94
N GLU A 175 19.49 -20.23 17.67
CA GLU A 175 20.13 -20.30 16.34
C GLU A 175 19.35 -19.59 15.20
N LEU A 176 18.83 -18.38 15.46
CA LEU A 176 18.08 -17.59 14.49
C LEU A 176 18.97 -17.06 13.33
N GLY A 177 19.08 -17.85 12.26
CA GLY A 177 19.71 -17.43 11.00
C GLY A 177 18.95 -16.34 10.25
N LEU A 178 19.66 -15.59 9.39
CA LEU A 178 19.11 -14.42 8.69
C LEU A 178 17.89 -14.73 7.79
N PRO A 179 17.80 -15.85 7.05
CA PRO A 179 16.62 -16.17 6.24
C PRO A 179 15.35 -16.33 7.09
N GLN A 180 15.46 -16.95 8.27
CA GLN A 180 14.32 -17.12 9.17
C GLN A 180 13.90 -15.79 9.80
N LEU A 181 14.87 -14.94 10.18
CA LEU A 181 14.59 -13.58 10.62
C LEU A 181 13.85 -12.77 9.54
N ARG A 182 14.26 -12.85 8.27
CA ARG A 182 13.58 -12.15 7.15
C ARG A 182 12.12 -12.58 6.98
N LYS A 183 11.82 -13.88 7.12
CA LYS A 183 10.44 -14.39 7.13
C LYS A 183 9.61 -13.81 8.28
N ILE A 184 10.13 -13.86 9.51
CA ILE A 184 9.46 -13.32 10.71
C ILE A 184 9.19 -11.82 10.56
N LEU A 185 10.17 -11.06 10.06
CA LEU A 185 10.00 -9.63 9.76
C LEU A 185 8.93 -9.37 8.70
N ARG A 186 8.89 -10.17 7.62
CA ARG A 186 7.88 -10.04 6.55
C ARG A 186 6.46 -10.24 7.09
N ILE A 187 6.27 -11.25 7.94
CA ILE A 187 4.99 -11.54 8.63
C ILE A 187 4.61 -10.37 9.55
N HIS A 188 5.56 -9.90 10.39
CA HIS A 188 5.34 -8.76 11.29
C HIS A 188 4.87 -7.51 10.53
N TYR A 189 5.62 -7.10 9.51
CA TYR A 189 5.27 -5.94 8.68
C TYR A 189 4.04 -6.14 7.79
N CYS A 190 3.50 -7.36 7.70
CA CYS A 190 2.45 -7.76 6.76
C CYS A 190 2.81 -7.41 5.30
N GLU A 191 4.08 -7.58 4.93
CA GLU A 191 4.60 -7.20 3.61
C GLU A 191 4.29 -8.28 2.57
N LYS A 192 3.73 -7.85 1.44
CA LYS A 192 3.16 -8.71 0.40
C LYS A 192 4.24 -9.43 -0.39
N ILE A 193 4.00 -10.70 -0.72
CA ILE A 193 4.92 -11.49 -1.54
C ILE A 193 4.92 -11.02 -3.00
N ALA A 194 5.97 -11.39 -3.75
CA ALA A 194 6.18 -10.93 -5.13
C ALA A 194 4.98 -11.21 -6.06
N SER A 195 4.31 -12.36 -5.88
CA SER A 195 3.14 -12.76 -6.68
C SER A 195 1.89 -11.93 -6.39
N GLU A 196 1.61 -11.59 -5.14
CA GLU A 196 0.54 -10.66 -4.77
C GLU A 196 0.76 -9.27 -5.37
N LEU A 197 1.99 -8.77 -5.26
CA LEU A 197 2.38 -7.47 -5.82
C LEU A 197 2.26 -7.48 -7.35
N TYR A 198 2.66 -8.57 -8.01
CA TYR A 198 2.55 -8.74 -9.46
C TYR A 198 1.08 -8.80 -9.92
N GLN A 199 0.23 -9.53 -9.19
CA GLN A 199 -1.21 -9.58 -9.46
C GLN A 199 -1.88 -8.21 -9.25
N GLN A 200 -1.43 -7.47 -8.23
CA GLN A 200 -1.88 -6.09 -8.00
C GLN A 200 -1.45 -5.17 -9.14
N LEU A 201 -0.18 -5.21 -9.57
CA LEU A 201 0.33 -4.47 -10.74
C LEU A 201 -0.50 -4.74 -12.01
N THR A 202 -0.80 -6.02 -12.27
CA THR A 202 -1.60 -6.48 -13.42
C THR A 202 -3.03 -5.93 -13.42
N THR A 203 -3.56 -5.51 -12.27
CA THR A 203 -4.96 -5.06 -12.09
C THR A 203 -5.07 -3.56 -11.75
N MET A 204 -4.00 -2.77 -11.93
CA MET A 204 -4.00 -1.34 -11.61
C MET A 204 -4.71 -0.47 -12.65
N CYS A 205 -5.82 0.14 -12.24
CA CYS A 205 -6.47 1.23 -12.97
C CYS A 205 -6.47 2.53 -12.14
N GLN A 206 -6.65 3.66 -12.83
CA GLN A 206 -6.84 4.99 -12.27
C GLN A 206 -8.18 5.07 -11.50
N LYS A 207 -8.13 5.59 -10.27
CA LYS A 207 -9.31 5.77 -9.40
C LYS A 207 -10.16 6.97 -9.86
N PRO A 208 -11.48 7.03 -9.53
CA PRO A 208 -12.36 8.10 -10.01
C PRO A 208 -11.97 9.54 -9.63
N LYS A 209 -11.19 9.73 -8.57
CA LYS A 209 -10.75 11.05 -8.04
C LYS A 209 -9.23 11.23 -8.07
N GLU A 210 -8.52 10.40 -8.85
CA GLU A 210 -7.05 10.37 -8.91
C GLU A 210 -6.56 10.96 -10.24
N SER A 211 -5.57 11.85 -10.19
CA SER A 211 -4.99 12.43 -11.40
C SER A 211 -4.12 11.42 -12.16
N VAL A 212 -3.89 11.64 -13.46
CA VAL A 212 -3.03 10.75 -14.26
C VAL A 212 -1.59 10.71 -13.70
N GLN A 213 -1.10 11.83 -13.15
CA GLN A 213 0.21 11.90 -12.48
C GLN A 213 0.25 11.10 -11.18
N GLN A 214 -0.82 11.13 -10.38
CA GLN A 214 -0.95 10.30 -9.17
C GLN A 214 -1.04 8.81 -9.51
N PHE A 215 -1.79 8.45 -10.56
CA PHE A 215 -1.84 7.09 -11.07
C PHE A 215 -0.48 6.60 -11.57
N LEU A 216 0.23 7.42 -12.36
CA LEU A 216 1.58 7.13 -12.85
C LEU A 216 2.56 6.87 -11.71
N LEU A 217 2.62 7.78 -10.71
CA LEU A 217 3.48 7.60 -9.54
C LEU A 217 3.13 6.31 -8.77
N ARG A 218 1.83 6.01 -8.62
CA ARG A 218 1.36 4.80 -7.94
C ARG A 218 1.70 3.52 -8.70
N ILE A 219 1.60 3.50 -10.03
CA ILE A 219 1.93 2.31 -10.85
C ILE A 219 3.45 2.09 -10.96
N MET A 220 4.25 3.16 -10.93
CA MET A 220 5.72 3.07 -10.82
C MET A 220 6.16 2.54 -9.45
N ASP A 221 5.57 3.04 -8.35
CA ASP A 221 5.79 2.52 -6.99
C ASP A 221 5.45 1.02 -6.89
N ALA A 222 4.28 0.61 -7.40
CA ALA A 222 3.87 -0.79 -7.42
C ALA A 222 4.84 -1.66 -8.24
N ARG A 223 5.25 -1.21 -9.43
CA ARG A 223 6.25 -1.91 -10.25
C ARG A 223 7.59 -2.03 -9.54
N ASN A 224 8.06 -0.97 -8.87
CA ASN A 224 9.31 -1.00 -8.13
C ASN A 224 9.24 -1.94 -6.91
N LYS A 225 8.08 -2.06 -6.25
CA LYS A 225 7.82 -3.08 -5.22
C LYS A 225 7.83 -4.51 -5.77
N VAL A 226 7.27 -4.75 -6.96
CA VAL A 226 7.38 -6.05 -7.65
C VAL A 226 8.84 -6.39 -7.99
N VAL A 227 9.61 -5.43 -8.52
CA VAL A 227 11.04 -5.61 -8.84
C VAL A 227 11.88 -5.86 -7.58
N PHE A 228 11.58 -5.17 -6.48
CA PHE A 228 12.22 -5.37 -5.18
C PHE A 228 11.92 -6.77 -4.63
N ALA A 229 10.64 -7.12 -4.47
CA ALA A 229 10.23 -8.41 -3.91
C ALA A 229 10.72 -9.59 -4.75
N SER A 230 10.66 -9.50 -6.09
CA SER A 230 11.16 -10.56 -6.99
C SER A 230 12.69 -10.76 -6.95
N LYS A 231 13.44 -9.91 -6.23
CA LYS A 231 14.90 -10.00 -6.08
C LYS A 231 15.34 -10.38 -4.66
N GLU A 232 14.41 -10.57 -3.73
CA GLU A 232 14.73 -11.00 -2.36
C GLU A 232 15.17 -12.47 -2.35
N ALA A 233 16.22 -12.77 -1.58
CA ALA A 233 16.83 -14.10 -1.51
C ALA A 233 15.87 -15.20 -1.02
N ASP A 234 14.84 -14.82 -0.25
CA ASP A 234 13.88 -15.73 0.37
C ASP A 234 12.60 -15.95 -0.48
N THR A 235 12.61 -15.61 -1.77
CA THR A 235 11.45 -15.79 -2.67
C THR A 235 11.57 -17.01 -3.58
N ASP A 236 10.53 -17.85 -3.56
CA ASP A 236 10.45 -19.07 -4.38
C ASP A 236 10.34 -18.79 -5.90
N PHE A 237 9.99 -17.54 -6.28
CA PHE A 237 9.75 -17.18 -7.67
C PHE A 237 10.12 -15.72 -8.00
N ASN A 238 10.94 -15.55 -9.03
CA ASN A 238 11.35 -14.26 -9.58
C ASN A 238 10.70 -14.04 -10.96
N TYR A 239 9.87 -13.00 -11.09
CA TYR A 239 9.18 -12.69 -12.34
C TYR A 239 10.10 -12.23 -13.48
N GLY A 240 11.31 -11.77 -13.19
CA GLY A 240 12.25 -11.24 -14.17
C GLY A 240 11.89 -9.82 -14.66
N SER A 241 12.89 -8.95 -14.78
CA SER A 241 12.66 -7.51 -15.02
C SER A 241 11.91 -7.20 -16.33
N GLN A 242 12.11 -8.00 -17.40
CA GLN A 242 11.40 -7.80 -18.66
C GLN A 242 9.89 -8.07 -18.56
N LEU A 243 9.49 -9.15 -17.88
CA LEU A 243 8.07 -9.46 -17.69
C LEU A 243 7.39 -8.40 -16.81
N ILE A 244 8.06 -7.98 -15.74
CA ILE A 244 7.56 -6.93 -14.85
C ILE A 244 7.40 -5.60 -15.62
N GLN A 245 8.36 -5.21 -16.46
CA GLN A 245 8.26 -4.00 -17.28
C GLN A 245 7.16 -4.10 -18.35
N ASN A 246 7.04 -5.24 -19.04
CA ASN A 246 5.97 -5.47 -20.01
C ASN A 246 4.58 -5.37 -19.36
N THR A 247 4.41 -5.96 -18.18
CA THR A 247 3.16 -5.92 -17.41
C THR A 247 2.87 -4.51 -16.86
N PHE A 248 3.88 -3.77 -16.42
CA PHE A 248 3.76 -2.36 -16.05
C PHE A 248 3.31 -1.49 -17.23
N LEU A 249 3.96 -1.58 -18.38
CA LEU A 249 3.59 -0.84 -19.60
C LEU A 249 2.17 -1.19 -20.06
N LYS A 250 1.80 -2.48 -19.97
CA LYS A 250 0.45 -2.95 -20.32
C LYS A 250 -0.61 -2.39 -19.37
N ALA A 251 -0.39 -2.48 -18.07
CA ALA A 251 -1.32 -1.97 -17.06
C ALA A 251 -1.43 -0.42 -17.09
N LEU A 252 -0.34 0.29 -17.44
CA LEU A 252 -0.38 1.72 -17.70
C LEU A 252 -1.18 2.06 -18.97
N GLU A 253 -1.02 1.32 -20.07
CA GLU A 253 -1.80 1.53 -21.30
C GLU A 253 -3.30 1.26 -21.11
N THR A 254 -3.69 0.30 -20.27
CA THR A 254 -5.11 -0.05 -20.04
C THR A 254 -5.73 0.59 -18.79
N GLY A 255 -4.93 1.15 -17.89
CA GLY A 255 -5.38 1.64 -16.59
C GLY A 255 -5.79 3.11 -16.56
N ILE A 256 -5.36 3.92 -17.54
CA ILE A 256 -5.74 5.33 -17.67
C ILE A 256 -7.20 5.45 -18.13
N ARG A 257 -7.99 6.29 -17.45
CA ARG A 257 -9.42 6.52 -17.72
C ARG A 257 -9.70 7.41 -18.93
N ASP A 258 -8.75 8.27 -19.26
CA ASP A 258 -8.84 9.24 -20.36
C ASP A 258 -8.40 8.58 -21.67
N GLU A 259 -9.35 8.29 -22.56
CA GLU A 259 -9.11 7.62 -23.84
C GLU A 259 -8.24 8.46 -24.81
N TYR A 260 -8.29 9.79 -24.72
CA TYR A 260 -7.46 10.68 -25.54
C TYR A 260 -6.00 10.65 -25.09
N LEU A 261 -5.76 10.69 -23.77
CA LEU A 261 -4.41 10.51 -23.21
C LEU A 261 -3.89 9.10 -23.44
N THR A 262 -4.70 8.06 -23.27
CA THR A 262 -4.34 6.66 -23.59
C THR A 262 -3.94 6.51 -25.06
N THR A 263 -4.69 7.12 -25.99
CA THR A 263 -4.39 7.08 -27.43
C THR A 263 -3.09 7.83 -27.76
N SER A 264 -2.83 8.94 -27.06
CA SER A 264 -1.60 9.74 -27.21
C SER A 264 -0.36 9.07 -26.60
N LEU A 265 -0.51 8.30 -25.51
CA LEU A 265 0.57 7.58 -24.83
C LEU A 265 0.88 6.22 -25.48
N ARG A 266 -0.11 5.54 -26.07
CA ARG A 266 0.06 4.24 -26.76
C ARG A 266 1.26 4.15 -27.72
N PRO A 267 1.53 5.11 -28.63
CA PRO A 267 2.72 5.04 -29.51
C PRO A 267 4.05 5.22 -28.76
N ILE A 268 4.04 5.87 -27.58
CA ILE A 268 5.21 6.02 -26.73
C ILE A 268 5.45 4.71 -25.98
N LEU A 269 4.43 4.20 -25.27
CA LEU A 269 4.50 3.00 -24.41
C LEU A 269 4.81 1.69 -25.18
N ARG A 270 4.57 1.67 -26.50
CA ARG A 270 4.83 0.50 -27.37
C ARG A 270 6.14 0.58 -28.16
N LYS A 271 6.97 1.59 -27.91
CA LYS A 271 8.31 1.66 -28.49
C LYS A 271 9.24 0.70 -27.76
N ASP A 272 10.10 -0.02 -28.49
CA ASP A 272 11.14 -0.83 -27.87
C ASP A 272 12.13 0.05 -27.08
N GLY A 273 12.54 -0.44 -25.90
CA GLY A 273 13.45 0.27 -25.01
C GLY A 273 12.82 1.40 -24.17
N VAL A 274 11.49 1.40 -23.97
CA VAL A 274 10.86 2.33 -23.01
C VAL A 274 11.29 2.00 -21.57
N SER A 275 12.05 2.94 -21.03
CA SER A 275 12.56 3.01 -19.65
C SER A 275 11.84 4.14 -18.89
N ASP A 276 11.91 4.11 -17.56
CA ASP A 276 11.61 5.24 -16.67
C ASP A 276 12.88 5.99 -16.20
N GLU A 277 14.06 5.40 -16.43
CA GLU A 277 15.38 6.06 -16.47
C GLU A 277 15.67 6.63 -17.87
#